data_AF-A0A7D3WTI5-F1
#
_entry.id   AF-A0A7D3WTI5-F1
#
_cell.length_a   1.000
_cell.length_b   1.000
_cell.length_c   1.000
_cell.angle_alpha   90.00
_cell.angle_beta   90.00
_cell.angle_gamma   90.00
#
_symmetry.space_group_name_H-M   'P 1'
#
loop_
_entity.id
_entity.type
_entity.pdbx_description
1 polymer ?
#
loop_
_entity_poly.entity_id
_entity_poly.type
_entity_poly.pdbx_seq_one_letter_code
_entity_poly.pdbx_strand_id
1 'polypeptide(L)'
;MSWTAHNAAQQNQPERERRYRFGYDGLGRLTDATYAARSRPQDAYALETGAYDEKNMTYDANGNLLTVQRFTQASATAAVEQIDNLALNYGSAATQGNQLLSAYDNQQDPRALATAAPAPMRMMPMAA
;
A
#
# COMPACT_ATOMS: atom_id res chain seq x y z
N MET A 1 -21.10 -14.87 -15.19
CA MET A 1 -21.41 -13.46 -14.84
C MET A 1 -20.09 -12.71 -14.85
N SER A 2 -19.92 -11.72 -15.73
CA SER A 2 -18.69 -10.91 -15.80
C SER A 2 -19.05 -9.51 -15.32
N TRP A 3 -18.41 -9.04 -14.25
CA TRP A 3 -18.58 -7.69 -13.76
C TRP A 3 -17.43 -6.87 -14.35
N THR A 4 -17.72 -5.96 -15.28
CA THR A 4 -16.77 -4.91 -15.68
C THR A 4 -17.34 -3.58 -15.26
N ALA A 5 -16.57 -2.80 -14.50
CA ALA A 5 -16.89 -1.40 -14.28
C ALA A 5 -17.00 -0.71 -15.65
N HIS A 6 -17.97 0.18 -15.80
CA HIS A 6 -18.10 1.09 -16.92
C HIS A 6 -17.95 2.50 -16.36
N ASN A 7 -16.81 3.12 -16.61
CA ASN A 7 -16.56 4.48 -16.12
C ASN A 7 -17.25 5.50 -17.05
N ALA A 8 -18.28 6.19 -16.54
CA ALA A 8 -19.24 6.98 -17.33
C ALA A 8 -18.67 8.22 -18.06
N ALA A 9 -17.38 8.55 -17.89
CA ALA A 9 -16.79 9.81 -18.36
C ALA A 9 -15.85 9.68 -19.60
N GLN A 10 -15.67 8.49 -20.17
CA GLN A 10 -14.73 8.26 -21.29
C GLN A 10 -15.34 7.30 -22.32
N GLN A 11 -16.28 7.78 -23.14
CA GLN A 11 -17.02 6.94 -24.10
C GLN A 11 -16.17 6.28 -25.21
N ASN A 12 -14.87 6.59 -25.33
CA ASN A 12 -14.01 6.12 -26.43
C ASN A 12 -12.60 5.63 -26.01
N GLN A 13 -12.34 5.41 -24.72
CA GLN A 13 -11.10 4.74 -24.30
C GLN A 13 -11.44 3.33 -23.83
N PRO A 14 -10.75 2.28 -24.32
CA PRO A 14 -10.94 0.94 -23.78
C PRO A 14 -10.64 0.97 -22.28
N GLU A 15 -11.65 0.68 -21.45
CA GLU A 15 -11.45 0.50 -20.03
C GLU A 15 -10.50 -0.69 -19.84
N ARG A 16 -9.37 -0.44 -19.18
CA ARG A 16 -8.37 -1.48 -18.95
C ARG A 16 -8.98 -2.57 -18.11
N GLU A 17 -8.79 -3.81 -18.52
CA GLU A 17 -9.13 -4.94 -17.66
C GLU A 17 -8.08 -5.07 -16.57
N ARG A 18 -8.54 -5.17 -15.33
CA ARG A 18 -7.69 -5.22 -14.12
C ARG A 18 -7.83 -6.58 -13.48
N ARG A 19 -6.76 -7.08 -12.85
CA ARG A 19 -6.81 -8.29 -12.05
C ARG A 19 -5.97 -8.16 -10.79
N TYR A 20 -6.35 -8.95 -9.79
CA TYR A 20 -5.50 -9.30 -8.68
C TYR A 20 -5.20 -10.79 -8.71
N ARG A 21 -3.96 -11.15 -8.37
CA ARG A 21 -3.58 -12.52 -8.02
C ARG A 21 -3.24 -12.55 -6.53
N PHE A 22 -3.95 -13.39 -5.79
CA PHE A 22 -3.81 -13.55 -4.35
C PHE A 22 -2.89 -14.73 -4.03
N GLY A 23 -1.94 -14.50 -3.12
CA GLY A 23 -1.09 -15.52 -2.49
C GLY A 23 -1.58 -15.81 -1.09
N TYR A 24 -1.42 -17.05 -0.63
CA TYR A 24 -1.86 -17.48 0.69
C TYR A 24 -0.78 -18.29 1.39
N ASP A 25 -0.72 -18.20 2.72
CA ASP A 25 0.09 -19.08 3.54
C ASP A 25 -0.57 -20.46 3.71
N GLY A 26 0.12 -21.38 4.40
CA GLY A 26 -0.39 -22.73 4.65
C GLY A 26 -1.66 -22.81 5.51
N LEU A 27 -2.07 -21.69 6.13
CA LEU A 27 -3.30 -21.56 6.91
C LEU A 27 -4.43 -20.87 6.12
N GLY A 28 -4.20 -20.51 4.85
CA GLY A 28 -5.19 -19.87 3.98
C GLY A 28 -5.33 -18.36 4.22
N ARG A 29 -4.36 -17.72 4.87
CA ARG A 29 -4.34 -16.26 5.09
C ARG A 29 -3.60 -15.57 3.96
N LEU A 30 -4.08 -14.39 3.54
CA LEU A 30 -3.53 -13.62 2.42
C LEU A 30 -2.09 -13.17 2.71
N THR A 31 -1.13 -13.49 1.86
CA THR A 31 0.27 -13.01 1.97
C THR A 31 0.54 -11.84 1.04
N ASP A 32 -0.06 -11.87 -0.15
CA ASP A 32 0.17 -10.91 -1.21
C ASP A 32 -1.07 -10.80 -2.12
N ALA A 33 -1.37 -9.60 -2.59
CA ALA A 33 -2.31 -9.31 -3.66
C ALA A 33 -1.56 -8.54 -4.75
N THR A 34 -1.31 -9.17 -5.90
CA THR A 34 -0.53 -8.58 -6.99
C THR A 34 -1.45 -8.07 -8.10
N TYR A 35 -1.38 -6.79 -8.39
CA TYR A 35 -2.15 -6.08 -9.39
C TYR A 35 -1.46 -6.13 -10.75
N ALA A 36 -2.27 -6.31 -11.79
CA ALA A 36 -1.86 -6.02 -13.16
C ALA A 36 -3.07 -5.64 -14.01
N ALA A 37 -2.83 -4.88 -15.07
CA ALA A 37 -3.84 -4.50 -16.05
C ALA A 37 -3.44 -4.88 -17.48
N ARG A 38 -4.43 -4.88 -18.37
CA ARG A 38 -4.26 -5.05 -19.82
C ARG A 38 -5.18 -4.12 -20.59
N SER A 39 -4.77 -3.72 -21.80
CA SER A 39 -5.55 -2.79 -22.62
C SER A 39 -6.65 -3.49 -23.41
N ARG A 40 -6.41 -4.73 -23.86
CA ARG A 40 -7.36 -5.52 -24.63
C ARG A 40 -7.47 -6.95 -24.09
N PRO A 41 -8.58 -7.65 -24.32
CA PRO A 41 -8.79 -9.01 -23.81
C PRO A 41 -7.75 -10.06 -24.26
N GLN A 42 -7.05 -9.81 -25.37
CA GLN A 42 -6.02 -10.70 -25.92
C GLN A 42 -4.61 -10.37 -25.41
N ASP A 43 -4.44 -9.22 -24.77
CA ASP A 43 -3.13 -8.78 -24.28
C ASP A 43 -2.76 -9.52 -22.98
N ALA A 44 -1.46 -9.63 -22.74
CA ALA A 44 -0.94 -10.03 -21.44
C ALA A 44 -1.24 -8.94 -20.40
N TYR A 45 -1.48 -9.36 -19.16
CA TYR A 45 -1.56 -8.47 -18.00
C TYR A 45 -0.16 -7.99 -17.62
N ALA A 46 0.32 -6.99 -18.35
CA ALA A 46 1.67 -6.43 -18.21
C ALA A 46 1.68 -4.93 -17.88
N LEU A 47 0.52 -4.25 -17.93
CA LEU A 47 0.41 -2.84 -17.58
C LEU A 47 0.27 -2.68 -16.08
N GLU A 48 0.80 -1.57 -15.55
CA GLU A 48 0.63 -1.17 -14.14
C GLU A 48 1.04 -2.29 -13.16
N THR A 49 1.94 -3.19 -13.58
CA THR A 49 2.37 -4.31 -12.76
C THR A 49 3.05 -3.77 -11.51
N GLY A 50 2.56 -4.16 -10.33
CA GLY A 50 3.10 -3.67 -9.07
C GLY A 50 2.43 -2.40 -8.53
N ALA A 51 1.67 -1.68 -9.36
CA ALA A 51 1.16 -0.35 -9.05
C ALA A 51 0.25 -0.32 -7.81
N TYR A 52 -0.55 -1.35 -7.60
CA TYR A 52 -1.53 -1.40 -6.51
C TYR A 52 -1.42 -2.71 -5.75
N ASP A 53 -0.19 -3.21 -5.64
CA ASP A 53 0.11 -4.42 -4.91
C ASP A 53 -0.08 -4.20 -3.41
N GLU A 54 -0.56 -5.24 -2.73
CA GLU A 54 -0.43 -5.38 -1.28
C GLU A 54 0.50 -6.55 -1.00
N LYS A 55 1.57 -6.34 -0.24
CA LYS A 55 2.65 -7.33 -0.07
C LYS A 55 3.10 -7.43 1.37
N ASN A 56 3.88 -8.49 1.63
CA ASN A 56 4.55 -8.70 2.90
C ASN A 56 3.56 -8.73 4.07
N MET A 57 2.39 -9.35 3.84
CA MET A 57 1.42 -9.56 4.90
C MET A 57 1.89 -10.67 5.83
N THR A 58 2.09 -10.32 7.11
CA THR A 58 2.45 -11.28 8.14
C THR A 58 1.39 -11.29 9.23
N TYR A 59 1.34 -12.36 10.01
CA TYR A 59 0.31 -12.56 11.02
C TYR A 59 0.90 -13.15 12.28
N ASP A 60 0.27 -12.85 13.41
CA ASP A 60 0.56 -13.54 14.66
C ASP A 60 -0.08 -14.95 14.68
N ALA A 61 0.13 -15.66 15.80
CA ALA A 61 -0.43 -16.99 16.02
C ALA A 61 -1.96 -16.99 16.18
N ASN A 62 -2.56 -15.85 16.54
CA ASN A 62 -4.02 -15.68 16.66
C ASN A 62 -4.66 -15.32 15.31
N GLY A 63 -3.86 -15.06 14.28
CA GLY A 63 -4.34 -14.66 12.96
C GLY A 63 -4.56 -13.16 12.79
N ASN A 64 -4.10 -12.33 13.72
CA ASN A 64 -4.11 -10.89 13.53
C ASN A 64 -3.01 -10.47 12.55
N LEU A 65 -3.32 -9.55 11.64
CA LEU A 65 -2.36 -8.99 10.69
C LEU A 65 -1.29 -8.17 11.45
N LEU A 66 -0.02 -8.39 11.18
CA LEU A 66 1.11 -7.69 11.82
C LEU A 66 1.77 -6.67 10.90
N THR A 67 1.90 -6.98 9.62
CA THR A 67 2.54 -6.09 8.65
C THR A 67 1.76 -6.07 7.34
N VAL A 68 1.80 -4.96 6.62
CA VAL A 68 1.39 -4.89 5.22
C VAL A 68 2.07 -3.72 4.52
N GLN A 69 2.51 -3.93 3.29
CA GLN A 69 3.00 -2.88 2.41
C GLN A 69 2.02 -2.65 1.28
N ARG A 70 1.70 -1.38 1.01
CA ARG A 70 0.80 -1.00 -0.09
C ARG A 70 1.51 -0.08 -1.06
N PHE A 71 1.20 -0.25 -2.33
CA PHE A 71 1.83 0.50 -3.42
C PHE A 71 0.80 1.32 -4.19
N THR A 72 1.28 2.38 -4.85
CA THR A 72 0.52 3.19 -5.80
C THR A 72 1.31 3.45 -7.06
N GLN A 73 0.62 3.93 -8.09
CA GLN A 73 1.21 4.53 -9.27
C GLN A 73 0.35 5.73 -9.69
N ALA A 74 0.95 6.92 -9.72
CA ALA A 74 0.21 8.17 -9.99
C ALA A 74 -0.31 8.27 -11.44
N SER A 75 0.35 7.59 -12.38
CA SER A 75 -0.06 7.48 -13.78
C SER A 75 0.58 6.27 -14.44
N ALA A 76 0.11 5.85 -15.61
CA ALA A 76 0.64 4.69 -16.33
C ALA A 76 2.15 4.78 -16.67
N THR A 77 2.76 5.97 -16.61
CA THR A 77 4.18 6.21 -16.87
C THR A 77 4.98 6.59 -15.62
N ALA A 78 4.32 6.79 -14.48
CA ALA A 78 4.99 7.11 -13.22
C ALA A 78 5.71 5.88 -12.65
N ALA A 79 6.67 6.11 -11.76
CA ALA A 79 7.23 5.02 -10.97
C ALA A 79 6.15 4.44 -10.04
N VAL A 80 6.27 3.15 -9.73
CA VAL A 80 5.52 2.54 -8.63
C VAL A 80 6.17 2.99 -7.32
N GLU A 81 5.35 3.48 -6.40
CA GLU A 81 5.78 4.02 -5.12
C GLU A 81 5.07 3.28 -3.99
N GLN A 82 5.75 3.08 -2.87
CA GLN A 82 5.11 2.61 -1.65
C GLN A 82 4.31 3.77 -1.03
N ILE A 83 3.08 3.49 -0.59
CA ILE A 83 2.22 4.47 0.11
C ILE A 83 1.97 4.13 1.57
N ASP A 84 2.16 2.86 1.96
CA ASP A 84 2.18 2.50 3.36
C ASP A 84 3.18 1.37 3.63
N ASN A 85 3.78 1.39 4.82
CA ASN A 85 4.55 0.31 5.40
C ASN A 85 4.05 0.03 6.83
N LEU A 86 2.84 -0.52 6.93
CA LEU A 86 2.14 -0.61 8.21
C LEU A 86 2.71 -1.74 9.09
N ALA A 87 2.89 -1.43 10.37
CA ALA A 87 3.13 -2.37 11.45
C ALA A 87 2.02 -2.22 12.50
N LEU A 88 1.31 -3.31 12.77
CA LEU A 88 0.15 -3.37 13.65
C LEU A 88 0.51 -4.08 14.95
N ASN A 89 0.04 -3.54 16.07
CA ASN A 89 0.36 -4.03 17.40
C ASN A 89 -0.92 -4.39 18.17
N TYR A 90 -0.99 -5.63 18.64
CA TYR A 90 -2.10 -6.19 19.42
C TYR A 90 -1.71 -6.47 20.89
N GLY A 91 -0.56 -5.93 21.32
CA GLY A 91 -0.02 -6.11 22.67
C GLY A 91 1.11 -7.13 22.73
N SER A 92 1.58 -7.36 23.96
CA SER A 92 2.61 -8.39 24.22
C SER A 92 2.01 -9.79 24.17
N ALA A 93 2.85 -10.82 24.04
CA ALA A 93 2.40 -12.22 24.06
C ALA A 93 1.56 -12.59 25.31
N ALA A 94 1.80 -11.94 26.46
CA ALA A 94 1.03 -12.17 27.69
C ALA A 94 -0.35 -11.50 27.69
N THR A 95 -0.56 -10.50 26.84
CA THR A 95 -1.78 -9.68 26.77
C THR A 95 -2.40 -9.68 25.38
N GLN A 96 -1.98 -10.59 24.51
CA GLN A 96 -2.30 -10.58 23.09
C GLN A 96 -3.76 -10.98 22.90
N GLY A 97 -4.56 -10.05 22.41
CA GLY A 97 -5.94 -10.28 21.99
C GLY A 97 -6.11 -9.96 20.50
N ASN A 98 -7.34 -9.67 20.09
CA ASN A 98 -7.66 -9.24 18.73
C ASN A 98 -7.98 -7.74 18.65
N GLN A 99 -7.72 -7.01 19.74
CA GLN A 99 -7.87 -5.56 19.77
C GLN A 99 -6.57 -4.90 19.29
N LEU A 100 -6.67 -4.13 18.20
CA LEU A 100 -5.57 -3.29 17.74
C LEU A 100 -5.29 -2.20 18.78
N LEU A 101 -4.04 -2.14 19.27
CA LEU A 101 -3.60 -1.15 20.24
C LEU A 101 -2.91 0.04 19.58
N SER A 102 -2.08 -0.23 18.57
CA SER A 102 -1.44 0.82 17.78
C SER A 102 -1.12 0.34 16.36
N ALA A 103 -0.98 1.31 15.45
CA ALA A 103 -0.51 1.12 14.10
C ALA A 103 0.59 2.15 13.82
N TYR A 104 1.70 1.70 13.24
CA TYR A 104 2.80 2.56 12.81
C TYR A 104 2.95 2.45 11.31
N ASP A 105 3.13 3.59 10.64
CA ASP A 105 3.58 3.59 9.27
C ASP A 105 5.10 3.79 9.24
N ASN A 106 5.82 2.76 8.84
CA ASN A 106 7.27 2.74 8.75
C ASN A 106 7.79 3.28 7.42
N GLN A 107 6.91 3.84 6.58
CA GLN A 107 7.32 4.48 5.35
C GLN A 107 7.99 5.82 5.67
N GLN A 108 9.25 5.97 5.26
CA GLN A 108 10.01 7.21 5.44
C GLN A 108 9.80 8.24 4.32
N ASP A 109 8.63 8.32 3.69
CA ASP A 109 8.39 9.36 2.69
C ASP A 109 8.12 10.70 3.39
N PRO A 110 9.00 11.71 3.25
CA PRO A 110 8.79 13.03 3.84
C PRO A 110 7.53 13.74 3.33
N ARG A 111 6.88 13.23 2.28
CA ARG A 111 5.66 13.81 1.69
C ARG A 111 4.37 13.28 2.31
N ALA A 112 4.41 12.17 3.06
CA ALA A 112 3.23 11.60 3.71
C ALA A 112 2.90 12.25 5.06
N LEU A 113 3.85 12.96 5.69
CA LEU A 113 3.60 13.81 6.85
C LEU A 113 4.66 14.91 6.93
N ALA A 114 4.37 16.09 6.38
CA ALA A 114 5.15 17.28 6.66
C ALA A 114 4.87 17.73 8.11
N THR A 115 5.41 17.04 9.11
CA THR A 115 5.55 17.64 10.44
C THR A 115 6.55 18.77 10.30
N ALA A 116 6.07 20.02 10.35
CA ALA A 116 6.90 21.20 10.36
C ALA A 116 7.98 21.06 11.44
N ALA A 117 9.25 21.00 11.02
CA ALA A 117 10.36 21.16 11.96
C ALA A 117 10.28 22.56 12.59
N PRO A 118 10.41 22.72 13.92
CA PRO A 118 10.45 24.04 14.51
C PRO A 118 11.67 24.80 13.98
N ALA A 119 11.43 26.02 13.51
CA ALA A 119 12.47 26.89 12.97
C ALA A 119 13.63 27.05 13.97
N PRO A 120 14.89 26.89 13.56
CA PRO A 120 16.01 27.17 14.45
C PRO A 120 16.00 28.67 14.79
N MET A 121 15.89 28.99 16.10
CA MET A 121 16.08 30.36 16.58
C MET A 121 17.48 30.83 16.20
N ARG A 122 17.54 31.78 15.27
CA ARG A 122 18.75 32.47 14.85
C ARG A 122 19.29 33.28 16.03
N MET A 123 20.28 32.75 16.75
CA MET A 123 21.09 33.56 17.66
C MET A 123 21.85 34.60 16.84
N MET A 124 21.56 35.88 17.10
CA MET A 124 22.33 37.00 16.57
C MET A 124 23.75 36.97 17.17
N PRO A 125 24.81 37.19 16.39
CA PRO A 125 26.16 37.27 16.94
C PRO A 125 26.30 38.56 17.74
N MET A 126 26.76 38.43 18.98
CA MET A 126 27.25 39.55 19.78
C MET A 126 28.61 39.96 19.20
N ALA A 127 28.70 41.18 18.67
CA ALA A 127 29.96 41.75 18.21
C ALA A 127 30.96 41.87 19.38
N ALA A 128 32.23 41.61 19.08
CA ALA A 128 33.36 41.78 19.98
C ALA A 128 33.61 43.25 20.33
#